data_AF-A0A6P0UBW1-F1
#
_entry.id   AF-A0A6P0UBW1-F1
#
_cell.length_a   1.000
_cell.length_b   1.000
_cell.length_c   1.000
_cell.angle_alpha   90.00
_cell.angle_beta   90.00
_cell.angle_gamma   90.00
#
_symmetry.space_group_name_H-M   'P 1'
#
loop_
_entity.id
_entity.type
_entity.pdbx_description
1 polymer ?
#
loop_
_entity_poly.entity_id
_entity_poly.type
_entity_poly.pdbx_seq_one_letter_code
_entity_poly.pdbx_strand_id
1 'polypeptide(L)'
;MSTAYGEILDIDRNRRKEEKWKVTAFDSSGKLLQSLPLFTPDSPGAGDGRATKWFFSNLGNGISSVLLEFTGQTNRNKKDIGVGFDNFGFTSLQTTPTLQSFLLNGRNGNINILEGQSVSATLFAKDIDQDVLDFYVNNRKVSTRTPSVSSGSASTTVSLGPFADNGTYTQTAQVRDEDGVTSQRITGTVNVQNVAPTLQGFNLSNAVINEGDSAFAELFATDPGADSISFFLNDQNIGTDTRTSGNRLVSTNLGVFEDEGTLPTQVKQEMTMVVIATSLPEP
;
A
#
# COMPACT_ATOMS: atom_id res chain seq x y z
N MET A 1 -26.59 -11.75 -9.45
CA MET A 1 -26.98 -12.50 -8.24
C MET A 1 -28.02 -11.66 -7.54
N SER A 2 -29.19 -12.21 -7.25
CA SER A 2 -30.23 -11.52 -6.47
C SER A 2 -30.15 -11.95 -5.02
N THR A 3 -30.30 -11.00 -4.13
CA THR A 3 -30.38 -11.21 -2.68
C THR A 3 -31.63 -10.53 -2.16
N ALA A 4 -32.30 -11.17 -1.20
CA ALA A 4 -33.38 -10.57 -0.45
C ALA A 4 -33.23 -10.95 1.01
N TYR A 5 -33.39 -10.00 1.91
CA TYR A 5 -33.22 -10.19 3.34
C TYR A 5 -34.14 -9.27 4.11
N GLY A 6 -34.21 -9.48 5.42
CA GLY A 6 -34.89 -8.59 6.32
C GLY A 6 -35.06 -9.20 7.69
N GLU A 7 -35.80 -8.50 8.53
CA GLU A 7 -36.18 -8.92 9.86
C GLU A 7 -37.70 -8.84 10.01
N ILE A 8 -38.28 -9.83 10.67
CA ILE A 8 -39.67 -9.80 11.15
C ILE A 8 -39.63 -9.49 12.63
N LEU A 9 -40.33 -8.44 13.02
CA LEU A 9 -40.46 -7.97 14.41
C LEU A 9 -41.86 -8.33 14.91
N ASP A 10 -41.94 -9.02 16.04
CA ASP A 10 -43.16 -9.02 16.85
C ASP A 10 -43.28 -7.67 17.57
N ILE A 11 -44.37 -6.95 17.29
CA ILE A 11 -44.64 -5.64 17.88
C ILE A 11 -45.87 -5.62 18.79
N ASP A 12 -46.49 -6.78 19.04
CA ASP A 12 -47.54 -6.87 20.05
C ASP A 12 -46.98 -7.31 21.41
N ARG A 13 -47.76 -7.08 22.48
CA ARG A 13 -47.28 -7.32 23.86
C ARG A 13 -47.61 -8.74 24.35
N ASN A 14 -47.99 -9.67 23.46
CA ASN A 14 -48.64 -10.92 23.84
C ASN A 14 -47.70 -12.14 23.79
N ARG A 15 -46.92 -12.32 24.85
CA ARG A 15 -45.93 -13.41 25.06
C ARG A 15 -46.45 -14.86 25.12
N ARG A 16 -47.70 -15.15 24.72
CA ARG A 16 -48.36 -16.46 24.95
C ARG A 16 -48.96 -17.13 23.71
N LYS A 17 -48.47 -16.83 22.51
CA LYS A 17 -48.90 -17.55 21.29
C LYS A 17 -47.72 -17.87 20.38
N GLU A 18 -47.91 -18.89 19.55
CA GLU A 18 -46.99 -19.31 18.50
C GLU A 18 -47.14 -18.38 17.29
N GLU A 19 -46.46 -17.22 17.25
CA GLU A 19 -46.45 -16.37 16.05
C GLU A 19 -45.49 -16.92 15.01
N LYS A 20 -45.93 -17.99 14.35
CA LYS A 20 -45.16 -18.69 13.34
C LYS A 20 -45.14 -17.87 12.05
N TRP A 21 -43.96 -17.66 11.46
CA TRP A 21 -43.81 -16.99 10.17
C TRP A 21 -43.10 -17.87 9.16
N LYS A 22 -43.40 -17.65 7.88
CA LYS A 22 -42.75 -18.32 6.75
C LYS A 22 -42.46 -17.26 5.69
N VAL A 23 -41.23 -17.26 5.18
CA VAL A 23 -40.82 -16.33 4.11
C VAL A 23 -40.59 -17.14 2.84
N THR A 24 -41.13 -16.70 1.71
CA THR A 24 -41.01 -17.43 0.44
C THR A 24 -40.54 -16.49 -0.67
N ALA A 25 -39.48 -16.87 -1.38
CA ALA A 25 -38.96 -16.14 -2.53
C ALA A 25 -39.51 -16.68 -3.85
N PHE A 26 -39.79 -15.79 -4.80
CA PHE A 26 -40.28 -16.13 -6.14
C PHE A 26 -39.45 -15.44 -7.23
N ASP A 27 -39.38 -16.04 -8.42
CA ASP A 27 -38.81 -15.39 -9.60
C ASP A 27 -39.83 -14.48 -10.31
N SER A 28 -39.38 -13.81 -11.38
CA SER A 28 -40.20 -12.86 -12.15
C SER A 28 -41.41 -13.49 -12.84
N SER A 29 -41.45 -14.81 -12.98
CA SER A 29 -42.61 -15.56 -13.49
C SER A 29 -43.60 -15.97 -12.38
N GLY A 30 -43.26 -15.70 -11.11
CA GLY A 30 -44.03 -16.15 -9.95
C GLY A 30 -43.73 -17.59 -9.54
N LYS A 31 -42.67 -18.22 -10.07
CA LYS A 31 -42.26 -19.56 -9.65
C LYS A 31 -41.57 -19.48 -8.29
N LEU A 32 -41.94 -20.39 -7.39
CA LEU A 32 -41.29 -20.54 -6.09
C LEU A 32 -39.82 -20.91 -6.27
N LEU A 33 -38.94 -20.14 -5.62
CA LEU A 33 -37.50 -20.39 -5.57
C LEU A 33 -37.12 -21.12 -4.28
N GLN A 34 -37.51 -20.56 -3.13
CA GLN A 34 -37.22 -21.13 -1.81
C GLN A 34 -38.27 -20.67 -0.80
N SER A 35 -38.54 -21.51 0.22
CA SER A 35 -39.33 -21.13 1.38
C SER A 35 -38.52 -21.40 2.65
N LEU A 36 -38.53 -20.43 3.56
CA LEU A 36 -37.81 -20.44 4.83
C LEU A 36 -38.84 -20.35 5.97
N PRO A 37 -39.14 -21.45 6.67
CA PRO A 37 -39.90 -21.38 7.91
C PRO A 37 -39.06 -20.71 9.00
N LEU A 38 -39.63 -19.74 9.70
CA LEU A 38 -39.00 -19.03 10.80
C LEU A 38 -39.58 -19.53 12.13
N PHE A 39 -39.09 -20.68 12.58
CA PHE A 39 -39.42 -21.27 13.88
C PHE A 39 -38.12 -21.55 14.63
N THR A 40 -37.92 -20.97 15.82
CA THR A 40 -36.84 -21.41 16.74
C THR A 40 -37.45 -22.42 17.72
N PRO A 41 -37.03 -23.70 17.72
CA PRO A 41 -37.61 -24.75 18.58
C PRO A 41 -37.45 -24.48 20.09
N ASP A 42 -36.51 -23.62 20.47
CA ASP A 42 -36.10 -23.43 21.88
C ASP A 42 -36.61 -22.10 22.50
N SER A 43 -37.44 -21.34 21.78
CA SER A 43 -38.06 -20.13 22.33
C SER A 43 -39.58 -20.28 22.32
N PRO A 44 -40.25 -20.35 23.49
CA PRO A 44 -41.69 -20.13 23.54
C PRO A 44 -41.96 -18.71 23.03
N GLY A 45 -42.53 -18.59 21.83
CA GLY A 45 -42.81 -17.31 21.18
C GLY A 45 -41.75 -16.92 20.14
N ALA A 46 -41.99 -17.27 18.88
CA ALA A 46 -41.95 -16.20 17.90
C ALA A 46 -43.12 -15.30 18.32
N GLY A 47 -42.79 -14.12 18.86
CA GLY A 47 -43.58 -13.50 19.93
C GLY A 47 -42.76 -13.06 21.17
N ASP A 48 -41.43 -13.10 21.10
CA ASP A 48 -40.51 -12.75 22.20
C ASP A 48 -40.12 -11.26 22.20
N GLY A 49 -40.69 -10.46 21.28
CA GLY A 49 -40.29 -9.08 21.02
C GLY A 49 -38.88 -8.94 20.45
N ARG A 50 -38.31 -10.00 19.84
CA ARG A 50 -37.01 -9.94 19.15
C ARG A 50 -37.17 -10.00 17.63
N ALA A 51 -36.24 -9.34 16.95
CA ALA A 51 -36.11 -9.40 15.51
C ALA A 51 -35.72 -10.82 15.05
N THR A 52 -36.53 -11.41 14.17
CA THR A 52 -36.23 -12.69 13.53
C THR A 52 -35.73 -12.46 12.11
N LYS A 53 -34.45 -12.73 11.89
CA LYS A 53 -33.75 -12.52 10.61
C LYS A 53 -34.14 -13.57 9.56
N TRP A 54 -34.21 -13.16 8.30
CA TRP A 54 -34.33 -14.05 7.14
C TRP A 54 -33.47 -13.56 5.98
N PHE A 55 -33.03 -14.50 5.13
CA PHE A 55 -32.12 -14.21 4.03
C PHE A 55 -32.25 -15.24 2.91
N PHE A 56 -32.17 -14.76 1.67
CA PHE A 56 -32.06 -15.54 0.44
C PHE A 56 -30.93 -14.99 -0.43
N SER A 57 -30.07 -15.86 -0.96
CA SER A 57 -29.06 -15.49 -1.95
C SER A 57 -28.93 -16.53 -3.05
N ASN A 58 -28.48 -16.06 -4.23
CA ASN A 58 -28.06 -16.92 -5.34
C ASN A 58 -29.14 -17.91 -5.83
N LEU A 59 -30.41 -17.53 -5.73
CA LEU A 59 -31.53 -18.37 -6.16
C LEU A 59 -31.78 -18.26 -7.67
N GLY A 60 -31.00 -19.00 -8.46
CA GLY A 60 -31.25 -19.28 -9.88
C GLY A 60 -31.70 -18.06 -10.71
N ASN A 61 -32.95 -18.09 -11.16
CA ASN A 61 -33.60 -17.10 -12.05
C ASN A 61 -33.68 -15.66 -11.48
N GLY A 62 -33.21 -15.45 -10.25
CA GLY A 62 -33.29 -14.16 -9.60
C GLY A 62 -34.58 -14.02 -8.79
N ILE A 63 -34.46 -13.45 -7.59
CA ILE A 63 -35.58 -13.13 -6.71
C ILE A 63 -36.25 -11.86 -7.24
N SER A 64 -37.52 -11.98 -7.62
CA SER A 64 -38.36 -10.84 -8.05
C SER A 64 -39.34 -10.39 -6.98
N SER A 65 -39.70 -11.28 -6.05
CA SER A 65 -40.60 -10.95 -4.95
C SER A 65 -40.38 -11.88 -3.76
N VAL A 66 -40.80 -11.41 -2.58
CA VAL A 66 -40.81 -12.18 -1.34
C VAL A 66 -42.21 -12.10 -0.73
N LEU A 67 -42.73 -13.23 -0.29
CA LEU A 67 -43.98 -13.37 0.44
C LEU A 67 -43.70 -13.68 1.90
N LEU A 68 -44.27 -12.89 2.79
CA LEU A 68 -44.25 -13.10 4.24
C LEU A 68 -45.62 -13.64 4.66
N GLU A 69 -45.65 -14.88 5.13
CA GLU A 69 -46.87 -15.57 5.56
C GLU A 69 -46.86 -15.78 7.07
N PHE A 70 -47.90 -15.27 7.74
CA PHE A 70 -48.22 -15.72 9.10
C PHE A 70 -48.78 -17.14 9.03
N THR A 71 -48.14 -18.06 9.74
CA THR A 71 -48.49 -19.48 9.85
C THR A 71 -48.86 -19.88 11.28
N GLY A 72 -48.96 -18.90 12.18
CA GLY A 72 -49.34 -19.08 13.58
C GLY A 72 -50.82 -19.29 13.80
N GLN A 73 -51.20 -19.51 15.06
CA GLN A 73 -52.60 -19.67 15.47
C GLN A 73 -53.11 -18.42 16.18
N THR A 74 -54.29 -17.93 15.75
CA THR A 74 -55.03 -16.88 16.47
C THR A 74 -56.24 -17.49 17.21
N ASN A 75 -56.34 -17.24 18.51
CA ASN A 75 -57.57 -17.57 19.26
C ASN A 75 -58.67 -16.53 18.99
N ARG A 76 -59.92 -16.98 18.79
CA ARG A 76 -61.10 -16.15 18.44
C ARG A 76 -61.34 -14.91 19.32
N ASN A 77 -60.79 -14.88 20.54
CA ASN A 77 -61.01 -13.81 21.52
C ASN A 77 -59.84 -12.80 21.65
N LYS A 78 -58.76 -12.93 20.85
CA LYS A 78 -57.63 -11.99 20.86
C LYS A 78 -57.07 -11.86 19.44
N LYS A 79 -57.36 -10.74 18.80
CA LYS A 79 -57.09 -10.43 17.37
C LYS A 79 -55.74 -9.74 17.12
N ASP A 80 -54.94 -9.54 18.15
CA ASP A 80 -53.71 -8.78 18.00
C ASP A 80 -52.67 -9.72 17.39
N ILE A 81 -52.31 -9.43 16.13
CA ILE A 81 -51.07 -9.85 15.48
C ILE A 81 -50.33 -8.53 15.24
N GLY A 82 -49.24 -8.31 15.95
CA GLY A 82 -48.34 -7.20 15.69
C GLY A 82 -47.21 -7.63 14.76
N VAL A 83 -47.09 -7.00 13.59
CA VAL A 83 -45.90 -7.22 12.74
C VAL A 83 -45.21 -5.90 12.37
N GLY A 84 -43.91 -5.85 12.62
CA GLY A 84 -42.99 -4.89 12.04
C GLY A 84 -42.09 -5.59 11.03
N PHE A 85 -41.73 -4.88 9.97
CA PHE A 85 -40.74 -5.34 9.00
C PHE A 85 -39.61 -4.34 8.94
N ASP A 86 -38.39 -4.84 9.03
CA ASP A 86 -37.21 -4.05 8.76
C ASP A 86 -36.42 -4.67 7.61
N ASN A 87 -36.11 -3.85 6.61
CA ASN A 87 -35.23 -4.19 5.49
C ASN A 87 -34.11 -3.14 5.34
N PHE A 88 -33.84 -2.37 6.41
CA PHE A 88 -32.73 -1.43 6.50
C PHE A 88 -31.48 -2.04 7.16
N GLY A 89 -31.59 -3.29 7.61
CA GLY A 89 -30.46 -4.02 8.20
C GLY A 89 -29.48 -4.47 7.13
N PHE A 90 -28.46 -3.66 6.85
CA PHE A 90 -27.22 -4.18 6.30
C PHE A 90 -26.70 -5.26 7.26
N THR A 91 -26.97 -6.53 6.99
CA THR A 91 -25.81 -7.41 6.93
C THR A 91 -25.14 -7.00 5.63
N SER A 92 -24.23 -6.02 5.69
CA SER A 92 -23.24 -5.88 4.65
C SER A 92 -22.76 -7.30 4.40
N LEU A 93 -22.80 -7.75 3.14
CA LEU A 93 -22.02 -8.91 2.78
C LEU A 93 -20.59 -8.44 2.99
N GLN A 94 -20.09 -8.55 4.21
CA GLN A 94 -18.75 -8.18 4.59
C GLN A 94 -17.86 -9.10 3.76
N THR A 95 -17.32 -8.51 2.71
CA THR A 95 -16.49 -9.16 1.73
C THR A 95 -15.07 -8.74 1.96
N THR A 96 -14.16 -9.72 1.98
CA THR A 96 -12.74 -9.40 2.06
C THR A 96 -12.35 -8.52 0.87
N PRO A 97 -11.79 -7.32 1.11
CA PRO A 97 -11.35 -6.46 0.02
C PRO A 97 -10.21 -7.14 -0.73
N THR A 98 -10.15 -6.91 -2.04
CA THR A 98 -9.13 -7.49 -2.92
C THR A 98 -8.14 -6.41 -3.35
N LEU A 99 -6.85 -6.60 -3.05
CA LEU A 99 -5.79 -5.85 -3.70
C LEU A 99 -5.52 -6.52 -5.06
N GLN A 100 -5.87 -5.85 -6.14
CA GLN A 100 -5.79 -6.39 -7.50
C GLN A 100 -4.38 -6.27 -8.08
N SER A 101 -3.71 -5.15 -7.82
CA SER A 101 -2.33 -4.94 -8.26
C SER A 101 -1.58 -3.95 -7.38
N PHE A 102 -0.27 -4.13 -7.38
CA PHE A 102 0.71 -3.27 -6.74
C PHE A 102 1.82 -3.00 -7.74
N LEU A 103 1.90 -1.77 -8.23
CA LEU A 103 2.84 -1.36 -9.26
C LEU A 103 3.93 -0.48 -8.65
N LEU A 104 5.19 -0.79 -8.95
CA LEU A 104 6.34 0.04 -8.61
C LEU A 104 6.77 0.80 -9.87
N ASN A 105 6.76 2.13 -9.83
CA ASN A 105 6.99 2.99 -11.02
C ASN A 105 6.13 2.57 -12.23
N GLY A 106 4.87 2.21 -11.98
CA GLY A 106 3.91 1.78 -12.99
C GLY A 106 4.15 0.37 -13.56
N ARG A 107 5.09 -0.41 -13.01
CA ARG A 107 5.40 -1.78 -13.44
C ARG A 107 4.95 -2.80 -12.41
N ASN A 108 4.47 -3.95 -12.88
CA ASN A 108 4.12 -5.06 -12.00
C ASN A 108 5.39 -5.84 -11.60
N GLY A 109 5.48 -6.27 -10.34
CA GLY A 109 6.60 -7.07 -9.84
C GLY A 109 7.88 -6.26 -9.58
N ASN A 110 9.03 -6.83 -9.94
CA ASN A 110 10.34 -6.28 -9.60
C ASN A 110 10.77 -5.16 -10.56
N ILE A 111 11.45 -4.15 -10.03
CA ILE A 111 12.06 -3.08 -10.80
C ILE A 111 13.56 -2.97 -10.50
N ASN A 112 14.32 -2.48 -11.47
CA ASN A 112 15.72 -2.10 -11.29
C ASN A 112 15.81 -0.58 -11.42
N ILE A 113 16.49 0.06 -10.48
CA ILE A 113 16.76 1.50 -10.46
C ILE A 113 18.23 1.74 -10.12
N LEU A 114 18.69 2.96 -10.35
CA LEU A 114 19.95 3.43 -9.79
C LEU A 114 19.70 4.04 -8.40
N GLU A 115 20.67 4.00 -7.51
CA GLU A 115 20.57 4.70 -6.23
C GLU A 115 20.38 6.21 -6.41
N GLY A 116 19.81 6.84 -5.38
CA GLY A 116 19.28 8.19 -5.43
C GLY A 116 17.96 8.34 -6.20
N GLN A 117 17.54 7.35 -7.01
CA GLN A 117 16.27 7.41 -7.73
C GLN A 117 15.06 7.18 -6.83
N SER A 118 13.98 7.91 -7.10
CA SER A 118 12.71 7.77 -6.38
C SER A 118 11.81 6.69 -6.97
N VAL A 119 11.07 6.02 -6.09
CA VAL A 119 10.04 5.05 -6.47
C VAL A 119 8.66 5.54 -6.04
N SER A 120 7.69 5.33 -6.92
CA SER A 120 6.27 5.47 -6.65
C SER A 120 5.61 4.09 -6.59
N ALA A 121 4.63 3.96 -5.69
CA ALA A 121 3.78 2.79 -5.55
C ALA A 121 2.35 3.16 -5.98
N THR A 122 1.79 2.41 -6.92
CA THR A 122 0.37 2.52 -7.29
C THR A 122 -0.35 1.23 -6.89
N LEU A 123 -1.41 1.36 -6.09
CA LEU A 123 -2.22 0.26 -5.60
C LEU A 123 -3.61 0.36 -6.22
N PHE A 124 -4.14 -0.78 -6.69
CA PHE A 124 -5.51 -0.89 -7.17
C PHE A 124 -6.23 -1.96 -6.35
N ALA A 125 -7.33 -1.57 -5.71
CA ALA A 125 -8.15 -2.46 -4.90
C ALA A 125 -9.60 -2.46 -5.38
N LYS A 126 -10.30 -3.52 -5.03
CA LYS A 126 -11.73 -3.67 -5.24
C LYS A 126 -12.41 -4.23 -4.01
N ASP A 127 -13.53 -3.63 -3.67
CA ASP A 127 -14.39 -4.00 -2.56
C ASP A 127 -15.86 -3.93 -2.97
N ILE A 128 -16.62 -5.01 -2.80
CA ILE A 128 -17.93 -5.15 -3.45
C ILE A 128 -19.09 -4.60 -2.61
N ASP A 129 -18.93 -4.57 -1.29
CA ASP A 129 -19.77 -3.89 -0.30
C ASP A 129 -19.52 -2.39 -0.20
N GLN A 130 -18.39 -1.91 -0.77
CA GLN A 130 -18.05 -0.49 -0.94
C GLN A 130 -17.63 0.22 0.35
N ASP A 131 -17.13 -0.55 1.31
CA ASP A 131 -16.58 -0.05 2.55
C ASP A 131 -15.36 0.85 2.31
N VAL A 132 -15.09 1.75 3.25
CA VAL A 132 -13.94 2.64 3.12
C VAL A 132 -12.64 1.84 3.25
N LEU A 133 -11.73 2.02 2.28
CA LEU A 133 -10.48 1.27 2.20
C LEU A 133 -9.27 2.05 2.70
N ASP A 134 -8.54 1.47 3.63
CA ASP A 134 -7.22 1.89 4.05
C ASP A 134 -6.12 1.13 3.29
N PHE A 135 -5.28 1.87 2.57
CA PHE A 135 -4.15 1.32 1.81
C PHE A 135 -2.87 1.36 2.64
N TYR A 136 -2.11 0.26 2.60
CA TYR A 136 -0.86 0.09 3.33
C TYR A 136 0.29 -0.24 2.37
N VAL A 137 1.45 0.38 2.62
CA VAL A 137 2.74 -0.04 2.08
C VAL A 137 3.70 -0.26 3.24
N ASN A 138 4.37 -1.42 3.30
CA ASN A 138 5.29 -1.78 4.38
C ASN A 138 4.66 -1.62 5.78
N ASN A 139 3.42 -2.09 5.91
CA ASN A 139 2.58 -1.97 7.12
C ASN A 139 2.29 -0.53 7.59
N ARG A 140 2.67 0.48 6.80
CA ARG A 140 2.31 1.89 7.04
C ARG A 140 1.11 2.26 6.20
N LYS A 141 0.08 2.83 6.84
CA LYS A 141 -1.07 3.41 6.14
C LYS A 141 -0.60 4.58 5.28
N VAL A 142 -0.91 4.54 3.98
CA VAL A 142 -0.50 5.57 3.01
C VAL A 142 -1.68 6.38 2.49
N SER A 143 -2.90 5.84 2.54
CA SER A 143 -4.09 6.50 2.01
C SER A 143 -5.36 5.86 2.56
N THR A 144 -6.46 6.61 2.55
CA THR A 144 -7.83 6.11 2.77
C THR A 144 -8.68 6.54 1.60
N ARG A 145 -9.44 5.62 1.00
CA ARG A 145 -10.32 5.90 -0.14
C ARG A 145 -11.64 5.16 -0.04
N THR A 146 -12.73 5.86 -0.33
CA THR A 146 -14.03 5.24 -0.59
C THR A 146 -14.05 4.67 -2.00
N PRO A 147 -14.39 3.38 -2.19
CA PRO A 147 -14.58 2.77 -3.50
C PRO A 147 -15.64 3.44 -4.36
N SER A 148 -15.50 3.31 -5.68
CA SER A 148 -16.49 3.78 -6.63
C SER A 148 -17.77 2.95 -6.53
N VAL A 149 -18.92 3.62 -6.35
CA VAL A 149 -20.24 2.98 -6.22
C VAL A 149 -20.68 2.13 -7.42
N SER A 150 -20.08 2.33 -8.59
CA SER A 150 -20.43 1.58 -9.82
C SER A 150 -19.54 0.36 -10.05
N SER A 151 -18.35 0.31 -9.46
CA SER A 151 -17.33 -0.70 -9.77
C SER A 151 -16.77 -1.41 -8.55
N GLY A 152 -16.95 -0.84 -7.35
CA GLY A 152 -16.27 -1.25 -6.13
C GLY A 152 -14.77 -0.93 -6.14
N SER A 153 -14.26 -0.19 -7.12
CA SER A 153 -12.82 0.01 -7.28
C SER A 153 -12.32 1.26 -6.57
N ALA A 154 -11.13 1.18 -5.99
CA ALA A 154 -10.36 2.30 -5.47
C ALA A 154 -8.89 2.17 -5.86
N SER A 155 -8.20 3.29 -6.07
CA SER A 155 -6.77 3.30 -6.33
C SER A 155 -6.07 4.48 -5.69
N THR A 156 -4.80 4.31 -5.37
CA THR A 156 -3.94 5.35 -4.80
C THR A 156 -2.53 5.24 -5.37
N THR A 157 -1.83 6.37 -5.48
CA THR A 157 -0.41 6.43 -5.81
C THR A 157 0.31 7.20 -4.71
N VAL A 158 1.39 6.63 -4.18
CA VAL A 158 2.20 7.21 -3.11
C VAL A 158 3.67 7.20 -3.50
N SER A 159 4.41 8.24 -3.13
CA SER A 159 5.87 8.23 -3.23
C SER A 159 6.47 7.43 -2.08
N LEU A 160 7.35 6.48 -2.41
CA LEU A 160 8.16 5.74 -1.44
C LEU A 160 9.48 6.47 -1.13
N GLY A 161 9.78 7.54 -1.87
CA GLY A 161 11.00 8.32 -1.73
C GLY A 161 12.18 7.78 -2.54
N PRO A 162 13.35 8.44 -2.44
CA PRO A 162 14.59 7.99 -3.03
C PRO A 162 15.13 6.76 -2.29
N PHE A 163 15.68 5.83 -3.06
CA PHE A 163 16.45 4.73 -2.51
C PHE A 163 17.91 5.16 -2.49
N ALA A 164 18.38 5.55 -1.32
CA ALA A 164 19.67 6.21 -1.18
C ALA A 164 20.85 5.26 -1.35
N ASP A 165 20.68 3.95 -1.20
CA ASP A 165 21.78 2.98 -1.22
C ASP A 165 21.44 1.82 -2.15
N ASN A 166 22.47 1.18 -2.69
CA ASN A 166 22.34 0.00 -3.50
C ASN A 166 21.88 -1.20 -2.68
N GLY A 167 21.16 -2.13 -3.32
CA GLY A 167 20.70 -3.35 -2.67
C GLY A 167 19.31 -3.78 -3.10
N THR A 168 18.76 -4.75 -2.40
CA THR A 168 17.46 -5.34 -2.70
C THR A 168 16.46 -4.98 -1.62
N TYR A 169 15.45 -4.19 -1.97
CA TYR A 169 14.42 -3.72 -1.05
C TYR A 169 13.06 -4.33 -1.39
N THR A 170 12.51 -5.09 -0.45
CA THR A 170 11.19 -5.71 -0.62
C THR A 170 10.09 -4.77 -0.15
N GLN A 171 9.19 -4.41 -1.06
CA GLN A 171 8.00 -3.62 -0.77
C GLN A 171 6.78 -4.53 -0.68
N THR A 172 5.96 -4.30 0.34
CA THR A 172 4.72 -5.05 0.60
C THR A 172 3.53 -4.10 0.52
N ALA A 173 2.43 -4.56 -0.07
CA ALA A 173 1.18 -3.81 -0.17
C ALA A 173 0.01 -4.64 0.38
N GLN A 174 -0.92 -3.96 1.06
CA GLN A 174 -2.13 -4.54 1.60
C GLN A 174 -3.25 -3.49 1.63
N VAL A 175 -4.50 -3.92 1.56
CA VAL A 175 -5.67 -3.08 1.81
C VAL A 175 -6.50 -3.64 2.97
N ARG A 176 -7.12 -2.76 3.75
CA ARG A 176 -8.04 -3.09 4.84
C ARG A 176 -9.33 -2.29 4.68
N ASP A 177 -10.47 -2.90 4.88
CA ASP A 177 -11.76 -2.20 4.94
C ASP A 177 -12.00 -1.53 6.31
N GLU A 178 -13.18 -0.94 6.49
CA GLU A 178 -13.57 -0.26 7.72
C GLU A 178 -13.95 -1.22 8.85
N ASP A 179 -14.36 -2.44 8.52
CA ASP A 179 -14.66 -3.52 9.45
C ASP A 179 -13.40 -4.24 9.96
N GLY A 180 -12.24 -3.98 9.36
CA GLY A 180 -10.94 -4.47 9.77
C GLY A 180 -10.47 -5.73 9.05
N VAL A 181 -11.19 -6.21 8.03
CA VAL A 181 -10.79 -7.34 7.19
C VAL A 181 -9.73 -6.89 6.19
N THR A 182 -8.72 -7.73 5.97
CA THR A 182 -7.56 -7.37 5.14
C THR A 182 -7.43 -8.29 3.93
N SER A 183 -6.95 -7.72 2.82
CA SER A 183 -6.60 -8.48 1.62
C SER A 183 -5.38 -9.37 1.84
N GLN A 184 -5.16 -10.30 0.90
CA GLN A 184 -3.84 -10.88 0.70
C GLN A 184 -2.80 -9.79 0.40
N ARG A 185 -1.55 -10.03 0.81
CA ARG A 185 -0.43 -9.12 0.51
C ARG A 185 0.08 -9.36 -0.89
N ILE A 186 0.47 -8.28 -1.58
CA ILE A 186 1.26 -8.34 -2.81
C ILE A 186 2.64 -7.77 -2.51
N THR A 187 3.68 -8.39 -3.07
CA THR A 187 5.06 -7.94 -2.93
C THR A 187 5.64 -7.50 -4.28
N GLY A 188 6.57 -6.55 -4.21
CA GLY A 188 7.39 -6.11 -5.34
C GLY A 188 8.78 -5.75 -4.83
N THR A 189 9.80 -6.05 -5.63
CA THR A 189 11.20 -5.81 -5.22
C THR A 189 11.78 -4.63 -5.99
N VAL A 190 12.47 -3.74 -5.29
CA VAL A 190 13.31 -2.69 -5.88
C VAL A 190 14.76 -3.14 -5.78
N ASN A 191 15.38 -3.45 -6.91
CA ASN A 191 16.81 -3.68 -6.99
C ASN A 191 17.49 -2.37 -7.34
N VAL A 192 18.30 -1.86 -6.42
CA VAL A 192 19.00 -0.60 -6.53
C VAL A 192 20.45 -0.89 -6.89
N GLN A 193 20.90 -0.34 -8.00
CA GLN A 193 22.28 -0.48 -8.47
C GLN A 193 23.09 0.72 -8.01
N ASN A 194 24.31 0.43 -7.57
CA ASN A 194 25.34 1.40 -7.22
C ASN A 194 25.64 2.35 -8.38
N VAL A 195 25.84 3.63 -8.09
CA VAL A 195 26.30 4.66 -9.02
C VAL A 195 27.60 5.22 -8.47
N ALA A 196 28.69 5.02 -9.22
CA ALA A 196 29.98 5.55 -8.82
C ALA A 196 29.94 7.07 -8.54
N PRO A 197 30.70 7.55 -7.54
CA PRO A 197 30.71 8.97 -7.21
C PRO A 197 31.24 9.81 -8.37
N THR A 198 30.68 11.00 -8.51
CA THR A 198 31.08 11.98 -9.53
C THR A 198 32.02 13.01 -8.92
N LEU A 199 33.25 13.07 -9.44
CA LEU A 199 34.14 14.19 -9.16
C LEU A 199 33.56 15.46 -9.79
N GLN A 200 33.21 16.41 -8.95
CA GLN A 200 32.67 17.69 -9.36
C GLN A 200 33.80 18.67 -9.74
N GLY A 201 35.00 18.47 -9.19
CA GLY A 201 36.21 19.09 -9.73
C GLY A 201 37.41 19.10 -8.78
N PHE A 202 38.37 19.94 -9.17
CA PHE A 202 39.72 19.99 -8.66
C PHE A 202 40.23 21.43 -8.69
N ASN A 203 40.71 21.94 -7.56
CA ASN A 203 41.31 23.26 -7.44
C ASN A 203 42.72 23.16 -6.86
N LEU A 204 43.60 24.05 -7.31
CA LEU A 204 44.88 24.32 -6.67
C LEU A 204 44.79 25.67 -5.96
N SER A 205 45.40 25.78 -4.78
CA SER A 205 45.38 27.02 -3.99
C SER A 205 45.92 28.21 -4.77
N ASN A 206 46.96 28.00 -5.60
CA ASN A 206 47.50 28.98 -6.53
C ASN A 206 47.98 28.28 -7.80
N ALA A 207 47.71 28.89 -8.96
CA ALA A 207 48.20 28.37 -10.25
C ALA A 207 49.70 28.67 -10.49
N VAL A 208 50.23 29.69 -9.79
CA VAL A 208 51.64 30.09 -9.77
C VAL A 208 51.99 30.42 -8.33
N ILE A 209 53.10 29.88 -7.85
CA ILE A 209 53.66 30.09 -6.51
C ILE A 209 55.11 30.53 -6.66
N ASN A 210 55.65 31.22 -5.66
CA ASN A 210 57.09 31.53 -5.66
C ASN A 210 57.89 30.35 -5.11
N GLU A 211 59.19 30.33 -5.38
CA GLU A 211 60.13 29.47 -4.69
C GLU A 211 59.97 29.62 -3.17
N GLY A 212 59.92 28.49 -2.46
CA GLY A 212 59.72 28.41 -1.02
C GLY A 212 58.26 28.52 -0.57
N ASP A 213 57.29 28.70 -1.48
CA ASP A 213 55.86 28.68 -1.15
C ASP A 213 55.29 27.25 -1.18
N SER A 214 54.21 27.04 -0.44
CA SER A 214 53.42 25.79 -0.45
C SER A 214 52.20 25.86 -1.36
N ALA A 215 51.80 24.73 -1.94
CA ALA A 215 50.52 24.60 -2.66
C ALA A 215 49.60 23.56 -2.00
N PHE A 216 48.29 23.75 -2.16
CA PHE A 216 47.27 22.80 -1.74
C PHE A 216 46.42 22.38 -2.93
N ALA A 217 45.96 21.12 -2.91
CA ALA A 217 44.95 20.62 -3.81
C ALA A 217 43.65 20.38 -3.06
N GLU A 218 42.53 20.81 -3.65
CA GLU A 218 41.19 20.56 -3.17
C GLU A 218 40.42 19.74 -4.20
N LEU A 219 39.82 18.63 -3.76
CA LEU A 219 38.94 17.81 -4.59
C LEU A 219 37.53 17.87 -4.02
N PHE A 220 36.55 17.92 -4.92
CA PHE A 220 35.13 17.95 -4.56
C PHE A 220 34.38 16.89 -5.36
N ALA A 221 33.54 16.11 -4.67
CA ALA A 221 32.76 15.03 -5.28
C ALA A 221 31.36 14.94 -4.66
N THR A 222 30.46 14.33 -5.41
CA THR A 222 29.13 13.95 -4.96
C THR A 222 28.84 12.53 -5.37
N ASP A 223 28.23 11.79 -4.46
CA ASP A 223 27.66 10.48 -4.71
C ASP A 223 26.13 10.55 -4.55
N PRO A 224 25.33 10.06 -5.52
CA PRO A 224 23.89 9.86 -5.36
C PRO A 224 23.55 8.82 -4.27
N GLY A 225 24.44 7.86 -4.07
CA GLY A 225 24.47 6.80 -3.08
C GLY A 225 24.79 7.26 -1.66
N ALA A 226 24.42 6.40 -0.71
CA ALA A 226 24.65 6.56 0.72
C ALA A 226 26.05 6.10 1.13
N ASP A 227 27.05 6.37 0.29
CA ASP A 227 28.40 5.84 0.42
C ASP A 227 29.41 6.85 0.97
N SER A 228 30.44 6.30 1.61
CA SER A 228 31.69 7.03 1.86
C SER A 228 32.46 7.23 0.56
N ILE A 229 33.09 8.38 0.40
CA ILE A 229 33.93 8.69 -0.77
C ILE A 229 35.40 8.72 -0.37
N SER A 230 36.23 7.92 -1.03
CA SER A 230 37.68 8.05 -0.95
C SER A 230 38.22 8.87 -2.13
N PHE A 231 39.15 9.78 -1.83
CA PHE A 231 39.75 10.68 -2.80
C PHE A 231 41.20 10.28 -3.05
N PHE A 232 41.57 10.21 -4.32
CA PHE A 232 42.91 9.86 -4.75
C PHE A 232 43.52 11.00 -5.58
N LEU A 233 44.78 11.31 -5.33
CA LEU A 233 45.60 12.18 -6.15
C LEU A 233 46.87 11.42 -6.53
N ASN A 234 47.10 11.22 -7.83
CA ASN A 234 48.21 10.40 -8.34
C ASN A 234 48.26 9.01 -7.69
N ASP A 235 47.11 8.32 -7.64
CA ASP A 235 46.92 7.00 -7.01
C ASP A 235 47.17 6.93 -5.50
N GLN A 236 47.49 8.06 -4.86
CA GLN A 236 47.62 8.14 -3.41
C GLN A 236 46.30 8.59 -2.78
N ASN A 237 45.81 7.83 -1.79
CA ASN A 237 44.66 8.24 -0.99
C ASN A 237 45.03 9.50 -0.19
N ILE A 238 44.32 10.58 -0.45
CA ILE A 238 44.49 11.88 0.22
C ILE A 238 43.42 12.15 1.28
N GLY A 239 42.42 11.27 1.39
CA GLY A 239 41.43 11.27 2.45
C GLY A 239 40.16 10.52 2.07
N THR A 240 39.45 10.06 3.09
CA THR A 240 38.13 9.45 2.96
C THR A 240 37.11 10.30 3.71
N ASP A 241 36.09 10.76 3.01
CA ASP A 241 34.92 11.39 3.63
C ASP A 241 33.89 10.30 3.92
N THR A 242 33.68 10.01 5.21
CA THR A 242 32.76 8.96 5.67
C THR A 242 31.30 9.41 5.69
N ARG A 243 30.99 10.64 5.27
CA ARG A 243 29.60 11.09 5.14
C ARG A 243 28.95 10.43 3.95
N THR A 244 27.73 9.94 4.18
CA THR A 244 26.92 9.22 3.21
C THR A 244 26.07 10.14 2.32
N SER A 245 26.21 11.46 2.40
CA SER A 245 25.44 12.37 1.55
C SER A 245 26.06 13.77 1.44
N GLY A 246 25.56 14.53 0.46
CA GLY A 246 25.92 15.94 0.24
C GLY A 246 27.17 16.13 -0.62
N ASN A 247 27.75 17.33 -0.56
CA ASN A 247 29.03 17.63 -1.22
C ASN A 247 30.18 17.20 -0.29
N ARG A 248 31.08 16.37 -0.83
CA ARG A 248 32.27 15.85 -0.14
C ARG A 248 33.49 16.63 -0.63
N LEU A 249 34.36 17.02 0.29
CA LEU A 249 35.57 17.81 0.00
C LEU A 249 36.75 17.28 0.80
N VAL A 250 37.90 17.19 0.16
CA VAL A 250 39.18 16.97 0.82
C VAL A 250 40.19 18.00 0.34
N SER A 251 41.08 18.41 1.25
CA SER A 251 42.22 19.27 0.95
C SER A 251 43.51 18.55 1.37
N THR A 252 44.53 18.61 0.52
CA THR A 252 45.86 18.06 0.83
C THR A 252 46.94 19.07 0.52
N ASN A 253 47.98 19.10 1.35
CA ASN A 253 49.17 19.91 1.11
C ASN A 253 50.09 19.17 0.14
N LEU A 254 50.47 19.82 -0.96
CA LEU A 254 51.35 19.27 -1.98
C LEU A 254 52.84 19.43 -1.64
N GLY A 255 53.15 20.12 -0.55
CA GLY A 255 54.50 20.43 -0.10
C GLY A 255 54.94 21.85 -0.42
N VAL A 256 56.18 22.14 -0.06
CA VAL A 256 56.91 23.39 -0.38
C VAL A 256 57.74 23.15 -1.64
N PHE A 257 57.76 24.14 -2.54
CA PHE A 257 58.46 24.06 -3.80
C PHE A 257 59.77 24.85 -3.72
N GLU A 258 60.85 24.15 -3.40
CA GLU A 258 62.18 24.70 -3.07
C GLU A 258 63.04 25.05 -4.30
N ASP A 259 62.54 24.86 -5.52
CA ASP A 259 63.29 25.18 -6.75
C ASP A 259 62.33 25.67 -7.85
N GLU A 260 62.86 26.49 -8.76
CA GLU A 260 62.15 27.00 -9.93
C GLU A 260 61.86 25.85 -10.90
N GLY A 261 60.62 25.36 -10.87
CA GLY A 261 60.17 24.27 -11.73
C GLY A 261 58.70 24.40 -12.05
N THR A 262 58.33 24.07 -13.29
CA THR A 262 56.91 23.84 -13.58
C THR A 262 56.54 22.52 -12.90
N LEU A 263 55.65 22.56 -11.91
CA LEU A 263 54.82 21.39 -11.62
C LEU A 263 54.30 20.90 -12.98
N PRO A 264 54.50 19.62 -13.36
CA PRO A 264 54.02 19.17 -14.65
C PRO A 264 52.52 19.46 -14.70
N THR A 265 52.15 20.43 -15.53
CA THR A 265 50.79 20.61 -16.03
C THR A 265 50.49 19.48 -17.05
N GLN A 266 51.10 18.30 -16.88
CA GLN A 266 50.79 17.06 -17.60
C GLN A 266 49.66 16.31 -16.89
N VAL A 267 48.54 16.99 -16.71
CA VAL A 267 47.24 16.33 -16.49
C VAL A 267 46.53 16.10 -17.85
N LYS A 268 47.25 16.22 -18.98
CA LYS A 268 46.80 15.80 -20.32
C LYS A 268 47.95 15.29 -21.21
N GLN A 269 48.43 14.07 -20.96
CA GLN A 269 48.58 12.97 -21.94
C GLN A 269 49.47 11.86 -21.37
N GLU A 270 48.86 10.68 -21.23
CA GLU A 270 49.44 9.37 -20.85
C GLU A 270 49.85 9.11 -19.40
N MET A 271 49.56 10.03 -18.47
CA MET A 271 49.02 9.55 -17.20
C MET A 271 47.52 9.41 -17.43
N THR A 272 47.02 8.17 -17.50
CA THR A 272 45.61 7.97 -17.19
C THR A 272 45.51 8.43 -15.73
N MET A 273 45.21 9.71 -15.49
CA MET A 273 44.95 10.21 -14.15
C MET A 273 43.60 9.62 -13.79
N VAL A 274 43.67 8.45 -13.19
CA VAL A 274 42.54 7.64 -12.78
C VAL A 274 42.06 8.27 -11.48
N VAL A 275 41.36 9.40 -11.59
CA VAL A 275 40.65 9.97 -10.45
C VAL A 275 39.40 9.12 -10.27
N ILE A 276 39.50 8.13 -9.39
CA ILE A 276 38.36 7.31 -9.01
C ILE A 276 37.93 7.77 -7.63
N ALA A 277 36.72 8.25 -7.55
CA ALA A 277 35.97 8.16 -6.33
C ALA A 277 35.30 6.76 -6.39
N THR A 278 35.59 5.89 -5.43
CA THR A 278 34.95 4.57 -5.32
C THR A 278 34.07 4.54 -4.09
N SER A 279 32.82 4.12 -4.23
CA SER A 279 32.10 3.51 -3.13
C SER A 279 32.78 2.19 -2.77
N LEU A 280 32.90 1.88 -1.48
CA LEU A 280 33.47 0.62 -1.03
C LEU A 280 32.44 -0.49 -1.28
N PRO A 281 32.82 -1.65 -1.85
CA PRO A 281 31.96 -2.82 -1.76
C PRO A 281 31.92 -3.26 -0.29
N GLU A 282 30.76 -3.17 0.35
CA GLU A 282 30.53 -3.86 1.62
C GLU A 282 30.47 -5.39 1.40
N PRO A 283 30.89 -6.20 2.41
CA PRO A 283 31.04 -7.66 2.29
C PRO A 283 29.76 -8.44 2.00
#